data_AF-A0A4V2A0L2-F1
#
_entry.id   AF-A0A4V2A0L2-F1
#
_cell.length_a   1.000
_cell.length_b   1.000
_cell.length_c   1.000
_cell.angle_alpha   90.00
_cell.angle_beta   90.00
_cell.angle_gamma   90.00
#
_symmetry.space_group_name_H-M   'P 1'
#
loop_
_entity.id
_entity.type
_entity.pdbx_description
1 polymer ?
#
loop_
_entity_poly.entity_id
_entity_poly.type
_entity_poly.pdbx_seq_one_letter_code
_entity_poly.pdbx_strand_id
1 'polypeptide(L)'
;MLEKKRPVVIPVGQHRPLLVATDGYHHTSPFVLKTLKKHTYYFKVGCVIEDDQLVVGLAVQVILYFMGLTADNIVMQALSFGPILFFLFLYYIKRKQFLRFQPA
;
A
#
# COMPACT_ATOMS: atom_id res chain seq x y z
N MET A 1 -8.81 -9.46 22.84
CA MET A 1 -9.14 -9.30 21.39
C MET A 1 -10.21 -8.22 21.28
N LEU A 2 -10.08 -7.26 20.37
CA LEU A 2 -11.11 -6.24 20.13
C LEU A 2 -12.33 -6.87 19.44
N GLU A 3 -13.53 -6.55 19.90
CA GLU A 3 -14.77 -7.05 19.29
C GLU A 3 -15.01 -6.42 17.92
N LYS A 4 -15.27 -7.26 16.90
CA LYS A 4 -15.60 -6.79 15.55
C LYS A 4 -16.91 -6.00 15.59
N LYS A 5 -16.97 -4.89 14.85
CA LYS A 5 -18.15 -4.00 14.67
C LYS A 5 -18.57 -3.15 15.87
N ARG A 6 -17.82 -3.16 16.98
CA ARG A 6 -18.05 -2.17 18.05
C ARG A 6 -17.07 -1.00 17.92
N PRO A 7 -17.54 0.24 18.07
CA PRO A 7 -16.66 1.40 18.06
C PRO A 7 -15.73 1.34 19.27
N VAL A 8 -14.43 1.52 19.01
CA VAL A 8 -13.42 1.64 20.07
C VAL A 8 -13.28 3.11 20.39
N VAL A 9 -13.66 3.50 21.60
CA VAL A 9 -13.55 4.88 22.07
C VAL A 9 -12.22 5.03 22.81
N ILE A 10 -11.33 5.86 22.28
CA ILE A 10 -10.02 6.15 22.88
C ILE A 10 -10.04 7.61 23.33
N PRO A 11 -10.06 7.91 24.65
CA PRO A 11 -9.97 9.28 25.12
C PRO A 11 -8.60 9.84 24.78
N VAL A 12 -8.57 10.98 24.09
CA VAL A 12 -7.33 11.67 23.73
C VAL A 12 -7.12 12.83 24.69
N GLY A 13 -5.95 12.91 25.33
CA GLY A 13 -5.56 14.05 26.16
C GLY A 13 -5.22 15.30 25.34
N GLN A 14 -4.59 16.30 25.97
CA GLN A 14 -4.25 17.59 25.32
C GLN A 14 -3.14 17.52 24.23
N HIS A 15 -2.68 16.33 23.87
CA HIS A 15 -1.58 16.14 22.91
C HIS A 15 -2.11 16.07 21.47
N ARG A 16 -1.23 16.16 20.47
CA ARG A 16 -1.57 15.96 19.06
C ARG A 16 -1.68 14.46 18.76
N PRO A 17 -2.87 13.87 18.63
CA PRO A 17 -2.97 12.43 18.42
C PRO A 17 -2.42 12.04 17.05
N LEU A 18 -1.68 10.92 17.04
CA LEU A 18 -1.16 10.29 15.84
C LEU A 18 -1.99 9.05 15.55
N LEU A 19 -2.50 8.95 14.34
CA LEU A 19 -3.18 7.77 13.85
C LEU A 19 -2.19 6.89 13.10
N VAL A 20 -2.14 5.61 13.48
CA VAL A 20 -1.35 4.57 12.81
C VAL A 20 -2.24 3.35 12.65
N ALA A 21 -2.36 2.84 11.41
CA ALA A 21 -3.02 1.58 11.12
C ALA A 21 -1.96 0.52 10.77
N THR A 22 -2.23 -0.73 11.11
CA THR A 22 -1.35 -1.87 10.84
C THR A 22 -2.17 -3.10 10.51
N ASP A 23 -1.63 -3.96 9.65
CA ASP A 23 -2.17 -5.30 9.32
C ASP A 23 -1.42 -6.42 10.08
N GLY A 24 -0.52 -6.07 11.00
CA GLY A 24 0.36 -6.99 11.73
C GLY A 24 1.77 -7.11 11.15
N TYR A 25 2.03 -6.65 9.92
CA TYR A 25 3.35 -6.68 9.28
C TYR A 25 3.77 -5.31 8.72
N HIS A 26 2.86 -4.65 8.00
CA HIS A 26 2.98 -3.27 7.55
C HIS A 26 2.32 -2.32 8.54
N HIS A 27 2.71 -1.05 8.47
CA HIS A 27 2.03 0.02 9.20
C HIS A 27 2.05 1.31 8.38
N THR A 28 1.04 2.13 8.55
CA THR A 28 1.01 3.47 7.95
C THR A 28 2.05 4.37 8.62
N SER A 29 2.57 5.35 7.89
CA SER A 29 3.25 6.49 8.52
C SER A 29 2.32 7.19 9.52
N PRO A 30 2.83 7.74 10.63
CA PRO A 30 2.02 8.47 11.60
C PRO A 30 1.26 9.63 10.95
N PHE A 31 -0.07 9.56 11.01
CA PHE A 31 -0.93 10.63 10.51
C PHE A 31 -1.33 11.54 11.67
N VAL A 32 -0.84 12.78 11.65
CA VAL A 32 -1.23 13.79 12.64
C VAL A 32 -2.67 14.20 12.33
N LEU A 33 -3.57 13.96 13.27
CA LEU A 33 -4.90 14.55 13.25
C LEU A 33 -4.74 16.06 13.49
N LYS A 34 -4.55 16.82 12.40
CA LYS A 34 -4.59 18.29 12.41
C LYS A 34 -5.95 18.76 12.93
N THR A 35 -6.04 20.00 13.40
CA THR A 35 -7.25 20.63 13.94
C THR A 35 -8.47 20.23 13.10
N LEU A 36 -9.27 19.32 13.67
CA LEU A 36 -10.39 18.68 13.01
C LEU A 36 -11.46 19.76 12.81
N LYS A 37 -11.61 20.28 11.58
CA LYS A 37 -12.67 21.25 11.26
C LYS A 37 -14.06 20.62 11.36
N LYS A 38 -14.14 19.28 11.27
CA LYS A 38 -15.37 18.49 11.40
C LYS A 38 -15.29 17.60 12.64
N HIS A 39 -16.43 17.29 13.26
CA HIS A 39 -16.49 16.38 14.40
C HIS A 39 -16.13 14.92 14.07
N THR A 40 -16.22 14.51 12.80
CA THR A 40 -15.96 13.13 12.38
C THR A 40 -15.26 13.11 11.03
N TYR A 41 -14.27 12.22 10.91
CA TYR A 41 -13.55 11.94 9.67
C TYR A 41 -13.55 10.44 9.42
N TYR A 42 -13.74 10.08 8.16
CA TYR A 42 -13.71 8.70 7.69
C TYR A 42 -12.44 8.53 6.86
N PHE A 43 -11.68 7.47 7.17
CA PHE A 43 -10.48 7.11 6.44
C PHE A 43 -10.61 5.67 5.99
N LYS A 44 -10.32 5.43 4.72
CA LYS A 44 -10.09 4.08 4.22
C LYS A 44 -8.61 3.76 4.40
N VAL A 45 -8.30 2.56 4.91
CA VAL A 45 -6.92 2.05 4.92
C VAL A 45 -6.76 1.24 3.65
N GLY A 46 -5.88 1.70 2.75
CA GLY A 46 -5.59 1.05 1.49
C GLY A 46 -4.10 0.73 1.34
N CYS A 47 -3.77 -0.06 0.34
CA CYS A 47 -2.40 -0.33 -0.08
C CYS A 47 -1.93 0.75 -1.08
N VAL A 48 -0.62 0.92 -1.20
CA VAL A 48 -0.01 1.79 -2.21
C VAL A 48 -0.15 1.23 -3.63
N ILE A 49 -0.31 -0.09 -3.73
CA ILE A 49 -0.53 -0.80 -4.98
C ILE A 49 -2.03 -0.97 -5.13
N GLU A 50 -2.57 -0.39 -6.20
CA GLU A 50 -3.98 -0.51 -6.58
C GLU A 50 -4.18 -1.69 -7.57
N ASP A 51 -5.42 -2.17 -7.70
CA ASP A 51 -5.74 -3.34 -8.51
C ASP A 51 -5.42 -3.11 -10.01
N ASP A 52 -5.62 -1.88 -10.49
CA ASP A 52 -5.28 -1.47 -11.86
C ASP A 52 -3.77 -1.53 -12.13
N GLN A 53 -2.95 -1.09 -11.17
CA GLN A 53 -1.49 -1.15 -11.26
C GLN A 53 -0.99 -2.59 -11.30
N LEU A 54 -1.63 -3.49 -10.56
CA LEU A 54 -1.35 -4.93 -10.61
C LEU A 54 -1.66 -5.51 -11.99
N VAL A 55 -2.83 -5.20 -12.55
CA VAL A 55 -3.25 -5.67 -13.88
C VAL A 55 -2.32 -5.14 -14.97
N VAL A 56 -2.03 -3.84 -14.95
CA VAL A 56 -1.12 -3.20 -15.93
C VAL A 56 0.29 -3.76 -15.78
N GLY A 57 0.79 -3.92 -14.55
CA GLY A 57 2.11 -4.49 -14.30
C GLY A 57 2.25 -5.92 -14.83
N LEU A 58 1.22 -6.75 -14.63
CA LEU A 58 1.17 -8.11 -15.17
C LEU A 58 1.13 -8.11 -16.70
N ALA A 59 0.29 -7.27 -17.30
CA ALA A 59 0.18 -7.17 -18.77
C ALA A 59 1.52 -6.75 -19.40
N VAL A 60 2.17 -5.73 -18.85
CA VAL A 60 3.49 -5.24 -19.30
C VAL A 60 4.54 -6.35 -19.19
N GLN A 61 4.58 -7.06 -18.06
CA GLN A 61 5.51 -8.17 -17.89
C GLN A 61 5.30 -9.27 -18.94
N VAL A 62 4.06 -9.69 -19.17
CA VAL A 62 3.74 -10.74 -20.16
C VAL A 62 4.22 -10.34 -21.55
N ILE A 63 3.93 -9.11 -21.97
CA ILE A 63 4.36 -8.58 -23.28
C ILE A 63 5.88 -8.58 -23.38
N LEU A 64 6.58 -8.01 -22.39
CA LEU A 64 8.05 -7.93 -22.40
C LEU A 64 8.72 -9.30 -22.37
N TYR A 65 8.15 -10.25 -21.62
CA TYR A 65 8.66 -11.61 -21.56
C TYR A 65 8.56 -12.31 -22.92
N PHE A 66 7.39 -12.24 -23.58
CA PHE A 66 7.22 -12.82 -24.91
C PHE A 66 8.08 -12.12 -25.97
N MET A 67 8.24 -10.80 -25.91
CA MET A 67 9.18 -10.09 -26.79
C MET A 67 10.61 -10.62 -26.61
N GLY A 68 11.07 -10.76 -25.36
CA GLY A 68 12.38 -11.32 -25.05
C GLY A 68 12.56 -12.78 -25.47
N LEU A 69 11.49 -13.58 -25.44
CA LEU A 69 11.49 -14.94 -26.00
C LEU A 69 11.63 -14.93 -27.53
N THR A 70 10.83 -14.12 -28.22
CA THR A 70 10.87 -14.05 -29.69
C THR A 70 12.18 -13.46 -30.23
N ALA A 71 12.84 -12.61 -29.45
CA ALA A 71 14.13 -12.00 -29.80
C ALA A 71 15.34 -12.84 -29.36
N ASP A 72 15.13 -14.01 -28.76
CA ASP A 72 16.17 -14.85 -28.13
C ASP A 72 17.11 -14.05 -27.18
N ASN A 73 16.52 -13.09 -26.46
CA ASN A 73 17.25 -12.16 -25.60
C ASN A 73 16.92 -12.42 -24.13
N ILE A 74 17.81 -13.18 -23.48
CA ILE A 74 17.67 -13.55 -22.07
C ILE A 74 17.71 -12.34 -21.12
N VAL A 75 18.42 -11.27 -21.48
CA VAL A 75 18.48 -10.03 -20.67
C VAL A 75 17.11 -9.35 -20.67
N MET A 76 16.45 -9.29 -21.83
CA MET A 76 15.11 -8.71 -21.94
C MET A 76 14.09 -9.55 -21.17
N GLN A 77 14.21 -10.88 -21.21
CA GLN A 77 13.38 -11.77 -20.40
C GLN A 77 13.61 -11.54 -18.90
N ALA A 78 14.85 -11.39 -18.44
CA ALA A 78 15.14 -11.11 -17.03
C ALA A 78 14.58 -9.74 -16.59
N LEU A 79 14.72 -8.70 -17.42
CA LEU A 79 14.19 -7.37 -17.14
C LEU A 79 12.65 -7.32 -17.14
N SER A 80 11.98 -8.24 -17.84
CA SER A 80 10.51 -8.34 -17.80
C SER A 80 9.96 -8.61 -16.39
N PHE A 81 10.75 -9.17 -15.48
CA PHE A 81 10.37 -9.37 -14.08
C PHE A 81 10.47 -8.08 -13.24
N GLY A 82 10.94 -6.98 -13.81
CA GLY A 82 11.06 -5.67 -13.16
C GLY A 82 9.79 -5.23 -12.41
N PRO A 83 8.58 -5.30 -12.98
CA PRO A 83 7.34 -4.97 -12.29
C PRO A 83 7.11 -5.80 -11.02
N ILE A 84 7.31 -7.13 -11.08
CA ILE A 84 7.19 -8.00 -9.90
C ILE A 84 8.22 -7.62 -8.84
N LEU A 85 9.48 -7.47 -9.23
CA LEU A 85 10.55 -7.12 -8.30
C LEU A 85 10.29 -5.77 -7.62
N PHE A 86 9.75 -4.80 -8.36
CA PHE A 86 9.35 -3.51 -7.82
C PHE A 86 8.21 -3.63 -6.79
N PHE A 87 7.17 -4.41 -7.09
CA PHE A 87 6.08 -4.65 -6.14
C PHE A 87 6.55 -5.39 -4.89
N LEU A 88 7.41 -6.40 -5.03
CA LEU A 88 8.03 -7.09 -3.91
C LEU A 88 8.89 -6.15 -3.08
N PHE A 89 9.65 -5.25 -3.71
CA PHE A 89 10.43 -4.24 -3.00
C PHE A 89 9.52 -3.32 -2.17
N LEU A 90 8.41 -2.84 -2.73
CA LEU A 90 7.45 -2.03 -1.99
C LEU A 90 6.85 -2.79 -0.80
N TYR A 91 6.47 -4.04 -1.00
CA TYR A 91 5.89 -4.90 0.02
C TYR A 91 6.88 -5.23 1.15
N TYR A 92 8.05 -5.79 0.82
CA TYR A 92 8.99 -6.30 1.83
C TYR A 92 9.89 -5.24 2.45
N ILE A 93 10.31 -4.25 1.67
CA ILE A 93 11.31 -3.25 2.10
C ILE A 93 10.62 -1.97 2.58
N LYS A 94 9.66 -1.44 1.82
CA LYS A 94 8.99 -0.15 2.13
C LYS A 94 7.75 -0.33 3.01
N ARG A 95 7.86 -1.13 4.08
CA ARG A 95 6.73 -1.53 4.93
C ARG A 95 5.91 -0.37 5.53
N LYS A 96 6.55 0.78 5.78
CA LYS A 96 5.91 1.99 6.33
C LYS A 96 5.07 2.78 5.33
N GLN A 97 5.29 2.53 4.05
CA GLN A 97 4.70 3.29 2.94
C GLN A 97 3.70 2.44 2.15
N PHE A 98 3.64 1.14 2.45
CA PHE A 98 2.75 0.19 1.81
C PHE A 98 1.29 0.45 2.18
N LEU A 99 0.99 0.58 3.48
CA LEU A 99 -0.34 1.00 3.92
C LEU A 99 -0.44 2.53 3.95
N ARG A 100 -1.59 3.06 3.52
CA ARG A 100 -1.86 4.50 3.49
C ARG A 100 -3.30 4.80 3.91
N PHE A 101 -3.49 5.94 4.57
CA PHE A 101 -4.81 6.51 4.76
C PHE A 101 -5.25 7.21 3.48
N GLN A 102 -6.38 6.76 2.94
CA GLN A 102 -7.06 7.38 1.81
C GLN A 102 -8.32 8.09 2.32
N PRO A 103 -8.69 9.26 1.76
CA PRO A 103 -10.00 9.83 2.02
C PRO A 103 -11.08 8.83 1.57
N ALA A 104 -12.13 8.71 2.38
CA ALA A 104 -13.29 7.87 2.09
C ALA A 104 -14.15 8.47 0.97
#